data_AF-A0A6N7D401-F1
#
_entry.id   AF-A0A6N7D401-F1
#
_cell.length_a   1.000
_cell.length_b   1.000
_cell.length_c   1.000
_cell.angle_alpha   90.00
_cell.angle_beta   90.00
_cell.angle_gamma   90.00
#
_symmetry.space_group_name_H-M   'P 1'
#
loop_
_entity.id
_entity.type
_entity.pdbx_description
1 polymer ?
#
loop_
_entity_poly.entity_id
_entity_poly.type
_entity_poly.pdbx_seq_one_letter_code
_entity_poly.pdbx_strand_id
1 'polypeptide(L)' 'MPKFRVIDGTPAPDTPAEKQRERIRKMAYKHMPSCTSCGGSEYITARIGNVRSKLCVICLTQGRRRVME' A
#
# COMPACT_ATOMS: atom_id res chain seq x y z
N MET A 1 -3.73 44.33 -20.01
CA MET A 1 -3.48 42.87 -20.05
C MET A 1 -4.73 42.14 -19.59
N PRO A 2 -5.26 41.17 -20.36
CA PRO A 2 -6.37 40.35 -19.87
C PRO A 2 -5.87 39.48 -18.71
N LYS A 3 -6.61 39.50 -17.59
CA LYS A 3 -6.33 38.65 -16.43
C LYS A 3 -6.93 37.28 -16.69
N PHE A 4 -6.09 36.28 -16.96
CA PHE A 4 -6.53 34.88 -16.96
C PHE A 4 -6.95 34.49 -15.53
N ARG A 5 -8.14 33.90 -15.39
CA ARG A 5 -8.59 33.29 -14.14
C ARG A 5 -8.30 31.78 -14.24
N VAL A 6 -7.57 31.26 -13.27
CA VAL A 6 -7.37 29.81 -13.13
C VAL A 6 -8.70 29.23 -12.62
N ILE A 7 -9.26 28.29 -13.39
CA ILE A 7 -10.41 27.51 -12.96
C ILE A 7 -9.81 26.23 -12.37
N ASP A 8 -10.01 26.02 -11.06
CA ASP A 8 -9.62 24.76 -10.43
C ASP A 8 -10.43 23.63 -11.07
N GLY A 9 -9.73 22.76 -11.80
CA GLY A 9 -10.35 21.60 -12.43
C GLY A 9 -10.93 20.66 -11.37
N THR A 10 -12.03 19.99 -11.69
CA THR A 10 -12.53 18.87 -10.89
C THR A 10 -11.40 17.87 -10.64
N PRO A 11 -11.15 17.45 -9.38
CA PRO A 11 -10.11 16.48 -9.11
C PRO A 11 -10.36 15.20 -9.92
N ALA A 12 -9.28 14.57 -10.39
CA ALA A 12 -9.39 13.31 -11.10
C ALA A 12 -10.16 12.30 -10.23
N PRO A 13 -11.12 11.56 -10.81
CA PRO A 13 -11.85 10.56 -10.04
C PRO A 13 -10.88 9.50 -9.53
N ASP A 14 -11.07 9.06 -8.28
CA ASP A 14 -10.22 8.04 -7.66
C ASP A 14 -10.11 6.82 -8.58
N THR A 15 -8.87 6.44 -8.89
CA THR A 15 -8.61 5.22 -9.63
C THR A 15 -9.06 3.99 -8.82
N PRO A 16 -9.40 2.87 -9.47
CA PRO A 16 -9.71 1.62 -8.75
C PRO A 16 -8.62 1.22 -7.75
N ALA A 17 -7.36 1.50 -8.08
CA ALA A 17 -6.21 1.25 -7.22
C ALA A 17 -6.22 2.15 -5.96
N GLU A 18 -6.58 3.42 -6.09
CA GLU A 18 -6.70 4.33 -4.94
C GLU A 18 -7.84 3.93 -4.01
N LYS A 19 -9.00 3.55 -4.57
CA LYS A 19 -10.11 3.00 -3.79
C LYS A 19 -9.71 1.73 -3.03
N GLN A 20 -8.93 0.86 -3.64
CA GLN A 20 -8.42 -0.34 -2.98
C GLN A 20 -7.47 0.03 -1.83
N ARG A 21 -6.54 0.96 -2.04
CA ARG A 21 -5.63 1.44 -0.99
C ARG A 21 -6.37 2.09 0.17
N GLU A 22 -7.41 2.87 -0.12
CA GLU A 22 -8.25 3.48 0.91
C GLU A 22 -8.96 2.42 1.77
N ARG A 23 -9.52 1.38 1.14
CA ARG A 23 -10.15 0.25 1.86
C ARG A 23 -9.16 -0.47 2.76
N ILE A 24 -7.96 -0.75 2.25
CA ILE A 24 -6.89 -1.40 3.03
C ILE A 24 -6.52 -0.55 4.25
N ARG A 25 -6.35 0.76 4.08
CA ARG A 25 -6.06 1.68 5.20
C ARG A 25 -7.16 1.67 6.27
N LYS A 26 -8.43 1.57 5.87
CA LYS A 26 -9.58 1.50 6.80
C LYS A 26 -9.67 0.15 7.53
N MET A 27 -9.27 -0.94 6.88
CA MET A 27 -9.30 -2.29 7.46
C MET A 27 -8.03 -2.65 8.26
N ALA A 28 -6.97 -1.85 8.18
CA ALA A 28 -5.74 -2.09 8.91
C ALA A 28 -5.99 -1.98 10.43
N TYR A 29 -6.04 -3.13 11.11
CA TYR A 29 -6.03 -3.18 12.56
C TYR A 29 -4.67 -2.64 13.06
N LYS A 30 -4.68 -1.52 13.81
CA LYS A 30 -3.47 -0.81 14.27
C LYS A 30 -2.42 -1.69 14.98
N HIS A 31 -2.83 -2.80 15.56
CA HIS A 31 -1.95 -3.70 16.30
C HIS A 31 -1.35 -4.83 15.45
N MET A 32 -1.77 -4.98 14.20
CA MET A 32 -1.35 -6.08 13.34
C MET A 32 -0.65 -5.52 12.09
N PRO A 33 0.61 -5.92 11.80
CA PRO A 33 1.33 -5.43 10.64
C PRO A 33 0.57 -5.85 9.37
N SER A 34 0.36 -4.89 8.46
CA SER A 34 -0.42 -5.09 7.24
C SER A 34 0.38 -4.64 6.02
N CYS A 35 0.30 -5.39 4.93
CA CYS A 35 1.02 -5.06 3.72
C CYS A 35 0.37 -3.86 3.03
N THR A 36 1.12 -2.79 2.81
CA THR A 36 0.63 -1.56 2.14
C THR A 36 0.22 -1.78 0.68
N SER A 37 0.66 -2.89 0.06
CA SER A 37 0.35 -3.20 -1.33
C SER A 37 -0.92 -4.03 -1.50
N CYS A 38 -1.13 -5.07 -0.70
CA CYS A 38 -2.24 -6.01 -0.87
C CYS A 38 -3.21 -6.05 0.31
N GLY A 39 -2.85 -5.46 1.46
CA GLY A 39 -3.63 -5.48 2.69
C GLY A 39 -3.56 -6.77 3.50
N GLY A 40 -2.75 -7.75 3.08
CA GLY A 40 -2.56 -8.99 3.85
C GLY A 40 -1.87 -8.74 5.20
N SER A 41 -2.30 -9.47 6.22
CA SER A 41 -1.74 -9.45 7.58
C SER A 41 -0.74 -10.58 7.83
N GLU A 42 -0.71 -11.60 6.97
CA GLU A 42 0.19 -12.74 7.10
C GLU A 42 1.59 -12.41 6.56
N TYR A 43 2.60 -12.72 7.38
CA TYR A 43 4.01 -12.51 7.02
C TYR A 43 4.89 -13.68 7.45
N ILE A 44 5.98 -13.89 6.71
CA ILE A 44 7.09 -14.74 7.13
C ILE A 44 8.29 -13.87 7.53
N THR A 45 9.09 -14.35 8.48
CA THR A 45 10.35 -13.69 8.82
C THR A 45 11.48 -14.32 8.02
N ALA A 46 11.96 -13.59 7.01
CA ALA A 46 13.14 -14.01 6.24
C ALA A 46 14.41 -13.52 6.93
N ARG A 47 15.39 -14.42 7.07
CA ARG A 47 16.71 -14.12 7.60
C ARG A 47 17.75 -14.28 6.49
N ILE A 48 18.49 -13.21 6.21
CA ILE A 48 19.62 -13.22 5.27
C ILE A 48 20.83 -12.74 6.06
N GLY A 49 21.69 -13.69 6.45
CA GLY A 49 22.78 -13.43 7.39
C GLY A 49 22.27 -12.84 8.71
N ASN A 50 22.69 -11.61 9.01
CA ASN A 50 22.29 -10.87 10.21
C ASN A 50 21.04 -10.00 10.02
N VAL A 51 20.52 -9.88 8.80
CA VAL A 51 19.34 -9.05 8.50
C VAL A 51 18.08 -9.89 8.66
N ARG A 52 17.09 -9.37 9.42
CA ARG A 52 15.75 -9.93 9.54
C ARG A 52 14.74 -8.99 8.89
N SER A 53 13.92 -9.52 7.98
CA SER A 53 12.87 -8.77 7.31
C SER A 53 11.56 -9.55 7.35
N LYS A 54 10.46 -8.89 7.69
CA LYS A 54 9.11 -9.45 7.57
C LYS A 54 8.65 -9.32 6.12
N LEU A 55 8.26 -10.41 5.49
CA LEU A 55 7.78 -10.44 4.10
C LEU A 55 6.30 -10.84 4.06
N CYS A 56 5.51 -10.14 3.25
CA CYS A 56 4.10 -10.49 3.06
C CYS A 56 3.95 -11.83 2.32
N VAL A 57 3.18 -12.77 2.90
CA VAL A 57 2.94 -14.11 2.32
C VAL A 57 2.25 -14.01 0.97
N ILE A 58 1.18 -13.22 0.87
CA ILE A 58 0.36 -13.10 -0.35
C ILE A 58 1.18 -12.52 -1.52
N CYS A 59 2.01 -11.51 -1.26
CA CYS A 59 2.88 -10.98 -2.31
C CYS A 59 3.96 -12.01 -2.70
N LEU A 60 4.49 -12.74 -1.73
CA LEU A 60 5.54 -13.72 -1.97
C LEU A 60 5.06 -14.90 -2.83
N THR A 61 3.85 -15.42 -2.60
CA THR A 61 3.26 -16.49 -3.43
C THR A 61 3.03 -16.05 -4.88
N GLN A 62 2.95 -14.74 -5.13
CA GLN A 62 2.85 -14.14 -6.45
C GLN A 62 4.22 -13.75 -7.04
N GLY A 63 5.32 -14.19 -6.43
CA GLY A 63 6.70 -13.87 -6.86
C GLY A 63 7.16 -12.46 -6.51
N ARG A 64 6.39 -11.69 -5.73
CA ARG A 64 6.70 -10.30 -5.36
C ARG A 64 7.27 -10.23 -3.94
N ARG A 65 8.51 -9.77 -3.79
CA ARG A 65 9.13 -9.56 -2.47
C ARG A 65 8.74 -8.20 -1.89
N ARG A 66 7.71 -8.18 -1.04
CA ARG A 66 7.27 -6.98 -0.30
C ARG A 66 7.61 -7.09 1.18
N VAL A 67 8.40 -6.14 1.68
CA VAL A 67 8.73 -6.00 3.10
C VAL A 67 7.54 -5.34 3.81
N MET A 68 7.21 -5.86 4.98
CA MET A 68 6.20 -5.29 5.88
C MET A 68 6.90 -4.58 7.04
N GLU A 69 6.44 -3.39 7.37
CA GLU A 69 6.87 -2.60 8.53
C GLU A 69 6.11 -3.03 9.79
#